data_AF-A0A8K0LIP2-F1
#
_entry.id   AF-A0A8K0LIP2-F1
#
_cell.length_a   1.000
_cell.length_b   1.000
_cell.length_c   1.000
_cell.angle_alpha   90.00
_cell.angle_beta   90.00
_cell.angle_gamma   90.00
#
_symmetry.space_group_name_H-M   'P 1'
#
loop_
_entity.id
_entity.type
_entity.pdbx_description
1 polymer ?
#
loop_
_entity_poly.entity_id
_entity_poly.type
_entity_poly.pdbx_seq_one_letter_code
_entity_poly.pdbx_strand_id
1 'polypeptide(L)'
;MGLLTNLVLLAAAAAGVTADTADVAAPAVPSITSITYSGTGCTSDPKLTGGFNDATLSFSAFNTNLPGATTQTANCQVHLEAKGASPGWQVALQTTRVRGHAVLAPGTTLNHYTTVYFSENAGNTDTIQTSFSNSGDGTVDQLVSLAGSAGTDKVWSSCTGSDGFTGILNINFRSALVGDGTASFKTNTEEWDLVWRRC
;
A
#
# COMPACT_ATOMS: atom_id res chain seq x y z
N MET A 1 46.74 73.97 -8.02
CA MET A 1 47.60 72.87 -7.54
C MET A 1 46.86 72.11 -6.45
N GLY A 2 46.40 70.89 -6.74
CA GLY A 2 45.99 69.88 -5.73
C GLY A 2 44.66 70.17 -5.01
N LEU A 3 43.79 69.22 -4.69
CA LEU A 3 43.86 67.76 -4.69
C LEU A 3 42.41 67.26 -4.80
N LEU A 4 42.20 66.26 -5.66
CA LEU A 4 41.10 65.30 -5.56
C LEU A 4 41.09 64.65 -4.17
N THR A 5 39.99 64.00 -3.75
CA THR A 5 39.98 62.57 -3.33
C THR A 5 38.69 62.17 -2.58
N ASN A 6 37.94 61.29 -3.27
CA ASN A 6 37.19 60.09 -2.86
C ASN A 6 36.01 60.14 -1.88
N LEU A 7 34.82 60.05 -2.50
CA LEU A 7 33.61 59.47 -1.94
C LEU A 7 33.76 57.94 -1.90
N VAL A 8 33.73 57.33 -0.72
CA VAL A 8 33.71 55.87 -0.55
C VAL A 8 32.24 55.42 -0.46
N LEU A 9 31.76 54.67 -1.47
CA LEU A 9 30.50 53.93 -1.36
C LEU A 9 30.76 52.58 -0.67
N LEU A 10 30.14 52.35 0.49
CA LEU A 10 30.02 51.01 1.06
C LEU A 10 28.83 50.31 0.38
N ALA A 11 29.12 49.34 -0.49
CA ALA A 11 28.12 48.38 -0.96
C ALA A 11 27.94 47.29 0.10
N ALA A 12 26.77 47.24 0.74
CA ALA A 12 26.37 46.13 1.59
C ALA A 12 25.98 44.94 0.70
N ALA A 13 26.81 43.89 0.67
CA ALA A 13 26.48 42.64 0.02
C ALA A 13 25.42 41.89 0.85
N ALA A 14 24.21 41.74 0.31
CA ALA A 14 23.22 40.82 0.84
C ALA A 14 23.69 39.38 0.55
N ALA A 15 24.13 38.66 1.58
CA ALA A 15 24.35 37.23 1.50
C ALA A 15 22.98 36.55 1.38
N GLY A 16 22.58 36.24 0.14
CA GLY A 16 21.45 35.36 -0.11
C GLY A 16 21.78 33.96 0.41
N VAL A 17 21.17 33.57 1.53
CA VAL A 17 21.13 32.17 1.96
C VAL A 17 20.22 31.45 0.98
N THR A 18 20.80 30.83 -0.04
CA THR A 18 20.11 29.79 -0.80
C THR A 18 19.90 28.62 0.15
N ALA A 19 18.66 28.41 0.60
CA ALA A 19 18.27 27.19 1.29
C ALA A 19 18.60 26.02 0.36
N ASP A 20 19.62 25.26 0.72
CA ASP A 20 20.00 24.03 0.06
C ASP A 20 18.84 23.05 0.28
N THR A 21 17.99 22.88 -0.74
CA THR A 21 17.11 21.72 -0.81
C THR A 21 18.01 20.53 -1.07
N ALA A 22 18.69 20.07 -0.01
CA ALA A 22 19.44 18.83 -0.04
C ALA A 22 18.46 17.75 -0.53
N ASP A 23 18.76 17.22 -1.71
CA ASP A 23 18.07 16.09 -2.31
C ASP A 23 18.20 14.94 -1.32
N VAL A 24 17.16 14.71 -0.51
CA VAL A 24 17.19 13.69 0.54
C VAL A 24 17.20 12.35 -0.18
N ALA A 25 18.39 11.76 -0.31
CA ALA A 25 18.58 10.49 -0.99
C ALA A 25 17.59 9.46 -0.44
N ALA A 26 16.83 8.82 -1.34
CA ALA A 26 15.89 7.75 -0.98
C ALA A 26 16.59 6.69 -0.11
N PRO A 27 15.86 6.02 0.80
CA PRO A 27 16.45 4.95 1.59
C PRO A 27 17.02 3.88 0.67
N ALA A 28 18.09 3.22 1.09
CA ALA A 28 18.46 1.95 0.50
C ALA A 28 17.21 1.04 0.50
N VAL A 29 16.84 0.50 -0.66
CA VAL A 29 15.65 -0.35 -0.78
C VAL A 29 15.93 -1.65 -0.02
N PRO A 30 15.16 -1.98 1.02
CA PRO A 30 15.40 -3.20 1.78
C PRO A 30 15.07 -4.43 0.95
N SER A 31 15.74 -5.53 1.25
CA SER A 31 15.42 -6.84 0.69
C SER A 31 14.40 -7.54 1.57
N ILE A 32 13.41 -8.19 0.94
CA ILE A 32 12.45 -9.05 1.64
C ILE A 32 13.21 -10.28 2.16
N THR A 33 13.22 -10.47 3.47
CA THR A 33 13.93 -11.57 4.13
C THR A 33 13.03 -12.73 4.49
N SER A 34 11.73 -12.47 4.70
CA SER A 34 10.73 -13.48 5.01
C SER A 34 9.37 -13.05 4.49
N ILE A 35 8.61 -14.01 3.97
CA ILE A 35 7.20 -13.84 3.68
C ILE A 35 6.46 -15.11 4.09
N THR A 36 5.39 -14.94 4.86
CA THR A 36 4.51 -16.04 5.25
C THR A 36 3.06 -15.66 5.02
N TYR A 37 2.21 -16.67 4.83
CA TYR A 37 0.82 -16.50 4.44
C TYR A 37 -0.09 -17.27 5.41
N SER A 38 -1.25 -16.69 5.71
CA SER A 38 -2.28 -17.33 6.55
C SER A 38 -3.69 -16.92 6.11
N GLY A 39 -4.71 -17.65 6.56
CA GLY A 39 -6.11 -17.41 6.17
C GLY A 39 -6.61 -18.31 5.04
N THR A 40 -7.92 -18.24 4.79
CA THR A 40 -8.64 -19.20 3.92
C THR A 40 -8.39 -18.95 2.43
N GLY A 41 -8.03 -17.73 2.05
CA GLY A 41 -7.78 -17.29 0.68
C GLY A 41 -6.37 -17.53 0.16
N CYS A 42 -5.36 -17.72 1.04
CA CYS A 42 -3.97 -17.96 0.62
C CYS A 42 -3.62 -19.46 0.45
N THR A 43 -4.61 -20.37 0.47
CA THR A 43 -4.42 -21.83 0.53
C THR A 43 -3.68 -22.43 -0.68
N SER A 44 -3.46 -21.63 -1.73
CA SER A 44 -2.84 -22.04 -2.98
C SER A 44 -1.67 -21.10 -3.33
N ASP A 45 -0.54 -21.29 -2.66
CA ASP A 45 0.80 -20.70 -2.89
C ASP A 45 0.79 -19.35 -3.65
N PRO A 46 0.46 -18.24 -2.97
CA PRO A 46 0.56 -16.92 -3.59
C PRO A 46 2.00 -16.64 -4.01
N LYS A 47 2.19 -16.25 -5.27
CA LYS A 47 3.51 -15.95 -5.83
C LYS A 47 3.80 -14.47 -5.72
N LEU A 48 4.90 -14.14 -5.05
CA LEU A 48 5.43 -12.79 -4.98
C LEU A 48 6.34 -12.50 -6.18
N THR A 49 6.10 -11.37 -6.84
CA THR A 49 7.01 -10.77 -7.83
C THR A 49 7.23 -9.29 -7.49
N GLY A 50 8.29 -8.69 -8.01
CA GLY A 50 8.67 -7.31 -7.69
C GLY A 50 9.62 -7.21 -6.49
N GLY A 51 9.91 -5.99 -6.06
CA GLY A 51 10.71 -5.69 -4.87
C GLY A 51 9.86 -5.31 -3.66
N PHE A 52 10.49 -4.78 -2.62
CA PHE A 52 9.78 -4.35 -1.42
C PHE A 52 8.80 -3.19 -1.69
N ASN A 53 9.14 -2.29 -2.61
CA ASN A 53 8.35 -1.07 -2.87
C ASN A 53 7.16 -1.27 -3.81
N ASP A 54 7.17 -2.33 -4.61
CA ASP A 54 6.28 -2.56 -5.75
C ASP A 54 5.86 -4.04 -5.84
N ALA A 55 5.66 -4.67 -4.68
CA ALA A 55 5.40 -6.09 -4.62
C ALA A 55 4.00 -6.43 -5.14
N THR A 56 3.95 -7.52 -5.90
CA THR A 56 2.73 -8.07 -6.49
C THR A 56 2.57 -9.51 -6.03
N LEU A 57 1.45 -9.81 -5.37
CA LEU A 57 1.02 -11.18 -5.10
C LEU A 57 0.07 -11.66 -6.18
N SER A 58 0.37 -12.82 -6.75
CA SER A 58 -0.51 -13.53 -7.67
C SER A 58 -1.14 -14.74 -7.00
N PHE A 59 -2.45 -14.90 -7.14
CA PHE A 59 -3.21 -15.99 -6.54
C PHE A 59 -3.65 -17.02 -7.58
N SER A 60 -3.56 -18.30 -7.23
CA SER A 60 -4.09 -19.37 -8.09
C SER A 60 -5.54 -19.74 -7.77
N ALA A 61 -5.97 -19.58 -6.51
CA ALA A 61 -7.31 -19.96 -6.06
C ALA A 61 -7.93 -19.08 -4.95
N PHE A 62 -7.63 -17.77 -4.92
CA PHE A 62 -8.32 -16.87 -4.00
C PHE A 62 -9.70 -16.49 -4.58
N ASN A 63 -10.76 -17.06 -4.03
CA ASN A 63 -12.13 -16.90 -4.53
C ASN A 63 -13.11 -16.63 -3.39
N THR A 64 -14.06 -15.72 -3.63
CA THR A 64 -15.23 -15.50 -2.78
C THR A 64 -16.47 -15.82 -3.59
N ASN A 65 -17.35 -16.68 -3.07
CA ASN A 65 -18.58 -17.07 -3.74
C ASN A 65 -19.77 -16.83 -2.82
N LEU A 66 -20.77 -16.12 -3.33
CA LEU A 66 -22.05 -15.82 -2.74
C LEU A 66 -23.12 -16.64 -3.47
N PRO A 67 -23.58 -17.78 -2.92
CA PRO A 67 -24.63 -18.57 -3.54
C PRO A 67 -26.03 -17.94 -3.40
N GLY A 68 -26.16 -16.80 -2.70
CA GLY A 68 -27.43 -16.10 -2.40
C GLY A 68 -27.34 -15.24 -1.14
N ALA A 69 -28.44 -15.04 -0.42
CA ALA A 69 -28.66 -14.04 0.64
C ALA A 69 -27.77 -14.10 1.93
N THR A 70 -26.67 -14.84 1.96
CA THR A 70 -25.76 -14.88 3.13
C THR A 70 -24.40 -14.33 2.75
N THR A 71 -23.96 -13.22 3.36
CA THR A 71 -22.64 -12.62 3.09
C THR A 71 -21.52 -13.65 3.22
N GLN A 72 -20.70 -13.74 2.18
CA GLN A 72 -19.55 -14.64 2.12
C GLN A 72 -18.26 -13.82 2.08
N THR A 73 -17.29 -14.25 2.87
CA THR A 73 -15.98 -13.58 2.93
C THR A 73 -14.85 -14.60 2.81
N ALA A 74 -13.82 -14.24 2.07
CA ALA A 74 -12.54 -14.94 2.09
C ALA A 74 -11.42 -13.94 2.39
N ASN A 75 -10.41 -14.37 3.15
CA ASN A 75 -9.30 -13.50 3.52
C ASN A 75 -7.94 -14.16 3.30
N CYS A 76 -6.95 -13.34 2.96
CA CYS A 76 -5.57 -13.75 2.85
C CYS A 76 -4.71 -12.77 3.64
N GLN A 77 -3.97 -13.27 4.63
CA GLN A 77 -3.06 -12.52 5.47
C GLN A 77 -1.63 -12.81 5.05
N VAL A 78 -0.87 -11.74 4.85
CA VAL A 78 0.56 -11.76 4.54
C VAL A 78 1.31 -11.21 5.75
N HIS A 79 2.41 -11.86 6.11
CA HIS A 79 3.40 -11.33 7.06
C HIS A 79 4.71 -11.20 6.31
N LEU A 80 5.18 -9.97 6.15
CA LEU A 80 6.35 -9.64 5.34
C LEU A 80 7.41 -8.98 6.24
N GLU A 81 8.63 -9.50 6.16
CA GLU A 81 9.80 -8.92 6.82
C GLU A 81 10.80 -8.43 5.77
N ALA A 82 11.36 -7.24 5.98
CA ALA A 82 12.42 -6.72 5.15
C ALA A 82 13.52 -6.00 5.95
N LYS A 83 14.75 -6.13 5.48
CA LYS A 83 15.96 -5.57 6.09
C LYS A 83 16.88 -4.91 5.07
N GLY A 84 17.74 -4.02 5.55
CA GLY A 84 18.74 -3.32 4.74
C GLY A 84 18.35 -1.88 4.36
N ALA A 85 17.30 -1.32 4.98
CA ALA A 85 17.00 0.09 4.84
C ALA A 85 18.05 0.95 5.54
N SER A 86 18.33 2.14 5.01
CA SER A 86 19.20 3.11 5.69
C SER A 86 18.56 3.56 7.02
N PRO A 87 19.35 3.94 8.05
CA PRO A 87 18.79 4.47 9.29
C PRO A 87 18.02 5.79 9.11
N GLY A 88 16.99 6.01 9.95
CA GLY A 88 16.19 7.24 9.95
C GLY A 88 15.08 7.26 8.91
N TRP A 89 14.52 6.10 8.58
CA TRP A 89 13.42 5.98 7.61
C TRP A 89 12.25 5.20 8.18
N GLN A 90 11.05 5.53 7.72
CA GLN A 90 9.83 4.76 7.95
C GLN A 90 9.19 4.44 6.60
N VAL A 91 8.49 3.32 6.55
CA VAL A 91 7.70 2.88 5.40
C VAL A 91 6.24 2.71 5.77
N ALA A 92 5.35 2.99 4.84
CA ALA A 92 3.91 2.75 4.97
C ALA A 92 3.33 2.25 3.64
N LEU A 93 2.19 1.55 3.71
CA LEU A 93 1.38 1.25 2.54
C LEU A 93 0.79 2.55 1.97
N GLN A 94 0.95 2.78 0.68
CA GLN A 94 0.42 3.98 0.01
C GLN A 94 -0.79 3.64 -0.84
N THR A 95 -0.68 2.65 -1.70
CA THR A 95 -1.74 2.25 -2.63
C THR A 95 -1.84 0.74 -2.70
N THR A 96 -3.06 0.29 -3.00
CA THR A 96 -3.36 -1.10 -3.28
C THR A 96 -4.13 -1.18 -4.58
N ARG A 97 -3.96 -2.29 -5.29
CA ARG A 97 -4.76 -2.62 -6.46
C ARG A 97 -5.02 -4.11 -6.51
N VAL A 98 -6.30 -4.45 -6.42
CA VAL A 98 -6.78 -5.81 -6.64
C VAL A 98 -7.30 -5.94 -8.06
N ARG A 99 -6.89 -7.02 -8.74
CA ARG A 99 -7.45 -7.40 -10.05
C ARG A 99 -8.05 -8.78 -9.95
N GLY A 100 -9.18 -8.97 -10.62
CA GLY A 100 -9.85 -10.26 -10.63
C GLY A 100 -11.02 -10.31 -11.60
N HIS A 101 -11.71 -11.44 -11.60
CA HIS A 101 -12.90 -11.66 -12.40
C HIS A 101 -14.14 -11.64 -11.49
N ALA A 102 -15.10 -10.77 -11.79
CA ALA A 102 -16.32 -10.60 -11.02
C ALA A 102 -17.54 -11.05 -11.84
N VAL A 103 -18.36 -11.90 -11.24
CA VAL A 103 -19.70 -12.24 -11.72
C VAL A 103 -20.70 -11.77 -10.67
N LEU A 104 -21.49 -10.75 -10.96
CA LEU A 104 -22.39 -10.09 -10.00
C LEU A 104 -23.82 -10.05 -10.53
N ALA A 105 -24.77 -10.67 -9.84
CA ALA A 105 -26.19 -10.47 -10.10
C ALA A 105 -26.63 -9.01 -9.80
N PRO A 106 -27.76 -8.54 -10.36
CA PRO A 106 -28.34 -7.24 -10.02
C PRO A 106 -28.45 -7.02 -8.51
N GLY A 107 -28.06 -5.83 -8.05
CA GLY A 107 -28.13 -5.45 -6.64
C GLY A 107 -27.04 -6.06 -5.74
N THR A 108 -26.05 -6.76 -6.30
CA THR A 108 -24.91 -7.29 -5.54
C THR A 108 -23.69 -6.36 -5.59
N THR A 109 -22.92 -6.36 -4.51
CA THR A 109 -21.71 -5.56 -4.35
C THR A 109 -20.54 -6.43 -3.92
N LEU A 110 -19.42 -6.27 -4.62
CA LEU A 110 -18.09 -6.68 -4.16
C LEU A 110 -17.49 -5.56 -3.32
N ASN A 111 -17.18 -5.85 -2.06
CA ASN A 111 -16.34 -5.03 -1.21
C ASN A 111 -14.99 -5.72 -1.03
N HIS A 112 -13.91 -4.98 -1.26
CA HIS A 112 -12.56 -5.46 -1.02
C HIS A 112 -11.87 -4.57 0.02
N TYR A 113 -11.27 -5.20 1.02
CA TYR A 113 -10.62 -4.55 2.14
C TYR A 113 -9.15 -4.97 2.18
N THR A 114 -8.26 -4.00 2.29
CA THR A 114 -6.84 -4.20 2.61
C THR A 114 -6.55 -3.56 3.96
N THR A 115 -6.37 -4.37 4.99
CA THR A 115 -6.02 -3.90 6.34
C THR A 115 -4.53 -4.09 6.58
N VAL A 116 -3.85 -3.06 7.05
CA VAL A 116 -2.40 -3.04 7.26
C VAL A 116 -2.03 -2.65 8.68
N TYR A 117 -1.02 -3.31 9.24
CA TYR A 117 -0.41 -2.96 10.52
C TYR A 117 1.02 -3.52 10.64
N PHE A 118 1.82 -2.96 11.54
CA PHE A 118 3.12 -3.52 11.91
C PHE A 118 3.00 -4.31 13.21
N SER A 119 3.63 -5.49 13.31
CA SER A 119 3.53 -6.36 14.50
C SER A 119 3.99 -5.66 15.77
N GLU A 120 4.95 -4.75 15.66
CA GLU A 120 5.52 -3.95 16.74
C GLU A 120 4.50 -2.99 17.37
N ASN A 121 3.44 -2.64 16.63
CA ASN A 121 2.32 -1.83 17.11
C ASN A 121 1.00 -2.30 16.47
N ALA A 122 0.63 -3.55 16.74
CA ALA A 122 -0.54 -4.20 16.11
C ALA A 122 -1.89 -3.51 16.42
N GLY A 123 -1.94 -2.64 17.44
CA GLY A 123 -3.13 -1.82 17.73
C GLY A 123 -3.31 -0.63 16.77
N ASN A 124 -2.27 -0.25 16.03
CA ASN A 124 -2.34 0.81 15.03
C ASN A 124 -2.54 0.20 13.64
N THR A 125 -3.76 0.33 13.12
CA THR A 125 -4.18 -0.29 11.85
C THR A 125 -4.73 0.76 10.90
N ASP A 126 -4.50 0.58 9.60
CA ASP A 126 -5.22 1.30 8.54
C ASP A 126 -5.96 0.30 7.66
N THR A 127 -7.10 0.70 7.09
CA THR A 127 -7.88 -0.13 6.18
C THR A 127 -8.31 0.65 4.96
N ILE A 128 -7.84 0.20 3.80
CA ILE A 128 -8.28 0.68 2.50
C ILE A 128 -9.48 -0.17 2.07
N GLN A 129 -10.63 0.46 1.83
CA GLN A 129 -11.80 -0.20 1.27
C GLN A 129 -12.04 0.27 -0.17
N THR A 130 -12.29 -0.69 -1.06
CA THR A 130 -12.76 -0.44 -2.43
C THR A 130 -14.00 -1.26 -2.70
N SER A 131 -14.83 -0.82 -3.64
CA SER A 131 -16.09 -1.48 -3.95
C SER A 131 -16.42 -1.46 -5.43
N PHE A 132 -17.12 -2.49 -5.88
CA PHE A 132 -17.69 -2.59 -7.22
C PHE A 132 -19.10 -3.17 -7.13
N SER A 133 -20.08 -2.41 -7.57
CA SER A 133 -21.51 -2.74 -7.43
C SER A 133 -22.15 -2.93 -8.79
N ASN A 134 -23.05 -3.92 -8.89
CA ASN A 134 -23.94 -4.05 -10.03
C ASN A 134 -25.28 -3.37 -9.73
N SER A 135 -25.45 -2.13 -10.21
CA SER A 135 -26.70 -1.37 -10.10
C SER A 135 -27.62 -1.50 -11.31
N GLY A 136 -27.27 -2.36 -12.29
CA GLY A 136 -28.07 -2.58 -13.49
C GLY A 136 -29.00 -3.78 -13.36
N ASP A 137 -29.85 -3.98 -14.37
CA ASP A 137 -30.84 -5.06 -14.40
C ASP A 137 -30.28 -6.42 -14.88
N GLY A 138 -29.07 -6.43 -15.43
CA GLY A 138 -28.41 -7.62 -15.96
C GLY A 138 -27.24 -8.09 -15.10
N THR A 139 -26.81 -9.34 -15.29
CA THR A 139 -25.60 -9.87 -14.64
C THR A 139 -24.35 -9.20 -15.22
N VAL A 140 -23.47 -8.73 -14.35
CA VAL A 140 -22.10 -8.33 -14.72
C VAL A 140 -21.22 -9.56 -14.72
N ASP A 141 -20.42 -9.73 -15.78
CA ASP A 141 -19.45 -10.82 -15.94
C ASP A 141 -18.21 -10.26 -16.65
N GLN A 142 -17.21 -9.82 -15.89
CA GLN A 142 -16.03 -9.14 -16.44
C GLN A 142 -14.83 -9.13 -15.50
N LEU A 143 -13.68 -8.77 -16.07
CA LEU A 143 -12.51 -8.39 -15.29
C LEU A 143 -12.73 -7.03 -14.62
N VAL A 144 -12.35 -6.93 -13.35
CA VAL A 144 -12.40 -5.69 -12.55
C VAL A 144 -11.02 -5.38 -11.99
N SER A 145 -10.74 -4.09 -11.84
CA SER A 145 -9.52 -3.57 -11.22
C SER A 145 -9.95 -2.52 -10.19
N LEU A 146 -9.80 -2.83 -8.91
CA LEU A 146 -10.14 -1.91 -7.83
C LEU A 146 -8.84 -1.38 -7.24
N ALA A 147 -8.67 -0.05 -7.25
CA ALA A 147 -7.50 0.61 -6.68
C ALA A 147 -7.93 1.51 -5.53
N GLY A 148 -7.16 1.51 -4.46
CA GLY A 148 -7.36 2.35 -3.30
C GLY A 148 -6.05 2.93 -2.80
N SER A 149 -6.14 3.98 -1.99
CA SER A 149 -4.99 4.64 -1.40
C SER A 149 -5.20 4.83 0.09
N ALA A 150 -4.14 4.62 0.87
CA ALA A 150 -4.12 4.99 2.26
C ALA A 150 -4.26 6.51 2.41
N GLY A 151 -5.00 6.93 3.45
CA GLY A 151 -5.23 8.33 3.76
C GLY A 151 -3.98 9.06 4.28
N THR A 152 -4.18 10.20 4.92
CA THR A 152 -3.11 10.93 5.62
C THR A 152 -2.60 10.17 6.84
N ASP A 153 -3.46 9.37 7.46
CA ASP A 153 -3.22 8.65 8.72
C ASP A 153 -2.72 7.21 8.50
N LYS A 154 -1.98 6.99 7.42
CA LYS A 154 -1.35 5.69 7.12
C LYS A 154 -0.49 5.19 8.28
N VAL A 155 -0.49 3.88 8.50
CA VAL A 155 0.34 3.24 9.51
C VAL A 155 1.79 3.19 9.02
N TRP A 156 2.66 3.90 9.74
CA TRP A 156 4.10 3.91 9.50
C TRP A 156 4.80 2.85 10.35
N SER A 157 5.84 2.25 9.79
CA SER A 157 6.77 1.39 10.52
C SER A 157 7.46 2.14 11.66
N SER A 158 8.12 1.41 12.56
CA SER A 158 9.15 2.00 13.41
C SER A 158 10.27 2.65 12.57
N CYS A 159 10.96 3.63 13.16
CA CYS A 159 12.12 4.26 12.53
C CYS A 159 13.25 3.23 12.38
N THR A 160 13.77 3.04 11.17
CA THR A 160 14.84 2.08 10.89
C THR A 160 16.12 2.45 11.64
N GLY A 161 16.70 1.45 12.31
CA GLY A 161 17.98 1.56 13.01
C GLY A 161 19.16 1.14 12.15
N SER A 162 20.31 0.92 12.79
CA SER A 162 21.53 0.41 12.13
C SER A 162 21.38 -0.99 11.54
N ASP A 163 20.37 -1.75 11.98
CA ASP A 163 20.02 -3.07 11.46
C ASP A 163 19.19 -3.00 10.16
N GLY A 164 18.71 -1.80 9.81
CA GLY A 164 17.88 -1.55 8.63
C GLY A 164 16.56 -2.31 8.63
N PHE A 165 16.07 -2.74 9.80
CA PHE A 165 14.83 -3.49 9.94
C PHE A 165 13.62 -2.57 9.83
N THR A 166 12.67 -2.94 8.98
CA THR A 166 11.44 -2.16 8.71
C THR A 166 10.25 -2.56 9.58
N GLY A 167 10.42 -3.57 10.44
CA GLY A 167 9.32 -4.21 11.16
C GLY A 167 8.68 -5.35 10.38
N ILE A 168 7.75 -6.06 11.02
CA ILE A 168 6.94 -7.09 10.36
C ILE A 168 5.67 -6.43 9.83
N LEU A 169 5.59 -6.25 8.52
CA LEU A 169 4.44 -5.69 7.83
C LEU A 169 3.37 -6.78 7.65
N ASN A 170 2.20 -6.56 8.24
CA ASN A 170 1.05 -7.44 8.13
C ASN A 170 0.02 -6.81 7.21
N ILE A 171 -0.37 -7.53 6.14
CA ILE A 171 -1.39 -7.08 5.19
C ILE A 171 -2.47 -8.16 5.08
N ASN A 172 -3.69 -7.84 5.49
CA ASN A 172 -4.85 -8.71 5.35
C ASN A 172 -5.76 -8.22 4.23
N PHE A 173 -5.88 -9.03 3.18
CA PHE A 173 -6.84 -8.86 2.11
C PHE A 173 -8.13 -9.58 2.46
N ARG A 174 -9.27 -8.94 2.29
CA ARG A 174 -10.58 -9.58 2.48
C ARG A 174 -11.54 -9.14 1.38
N SER A 175 -12.07 -10.11 0.65
CA SER A 175 -13.17 -9.88 -0.28
C SER A 175 -14.47 -10.29 0.38
N ALA A 176 -15.50 -9.47 0.22
CA ALA A 176 -16.84 -9.70 0.76
C ALA A 176 -17.89 -9.40 -0.32
N LEU A 177 -18.78 -10.35 -0.55
CA LEU A 177 -19.91 -10.20 -1.47
C LEU A 177 -21.18 -9.97 -0.66
N VAL A 178 -21.95 -8.94 -1.03
CA VAL A 178 -23.17 -8.50 -0.33
C VAL A 178 -24.31 -8.36 -1.33
N GLY A 179 -25.52 -8.77 -0.94
CA GLY A 179 -26.74 -8.68 -1.73
C GLY A 179 -27.56 -9.97 -1.66
N ASP A 180 -28.70 -9.97 -2.36
CA ASP A 180 -29.65 -11.11 -2.34
C ASP A 180 -29.50 -12.05 -3.55
N GLY A 181 -28.72 -11.63 -4.55
CA GLY A 181 -28.42 -12.41 -5.76
C GLY A 181 -27.17 -13.29 -5.64
N THR A 182 -26.90 -14.08 -6.67
CA THR A 182 -25.65 -14.85 -6.77
C THR A 182 -24.49 -13.95 -7.19
N ALA A 183 -23.32 -14.14 -6.58
CA ALA A 183 -22.11 -13.44 -6.99
C ALA A 183 -20.86 -14.29 -6.80
N SER A 184 -19.81 -14.03 -7.57
CA SER A 184 -18.49 -14.59 -7.35
C SER A 184 -17.41 -13.59 -7.70
N PHE A 185 -16.28 -13.68 -7.00
CA PHE A 185 -15.09 -12.91 -7.28
C PHE A 185 -13.84 -13.77 -7.12
N LYS A 186 -13.16 -14.00 -8.24
CA LYS A 186 -11.87 -14.68 -8.29
C LYS A 186 -10.77 -13.63 -8.37
N THR A 187 -9.96 -13.52 -7.33
CA THR A 187 -8.80 -12.63 -7.30
C THR A 187 -7.67 -13.22 -8.14
N ASN A 188 -7.06 -12.41 -8.98
CA ASN A 188 -5.89 -12.74 -9.78
C ASN A 188 -4.63 -12.18 -9.14
N THR A 189 -4.61 -10.87 -8.86
CA THR A 189 -3.46 -10.18 -8.26
C THR A 189 -3.88 -9.22 -7.16
N GLU A 190 -2.99 -9.06 -6.18
CA GLU A 190 -2.93 -7.96 -5.22
C GLU A 190 -1.60 -7.25 -5.40
N GLU A 191 -1.65 -5.99 -5.76
CA GLU A 191 -0.49 -5.11 -5.93
C GLU A 191 -0.48 -4.09 -4.81
N TRP A 192 0.69 -3.78 -4.28
CA TRP A 192 0.85 -2.66 -3.37
C TRP A 192 2.06 -1.81 -3.71
N ASP A 193 1.91 -0.52 -3.45
CA ASP A 193 3.01 0.42 -3.48
C ASP A 193 3.28 0.92 -2.07
N LEU A 194 4.55 0.97 -1.70
CA LEU A 194 5.00 1.51 -0.42
C LEU A 194 5.57 2.91 -0.58
N VAL A 195 5.37 3.75 0.44
CA VAL A 195 5.92 5.10 0.53
C VAL A 195 6.86 5.21 1.72
N TRP A 196 7.89 6.05 1.56
CA TRP A 196 8.93 6.26 2.54
C TRP A 196 8.94 7.70 3.04
N ARG A 197 9.31 7.88 4.31
CA ARG A 197 9.60 9.19 4.89
C ARG A 197 10.73 9.13 5.89
N ARG A 198 11.32 10.29 6.18
CA ARG A 198 12.28 10.44 7.27
C ARG A 198 11.58 10.41 8.64
N CYS A 199 12.31 9.84 9.58
CA CYS A 199 12.22 10.00 11.02
C CYS A 199 13.64 10.37 11.51
#